data_AF-A0A1Q6UJW4-F1
#
_entry.id   AF-A0A1Q6UJW4-F1
#
_cell.length_a   1.000
_cell.length_b   1.000
_cell.length_c   1.000
_cell.angle_alpha   90.00
_cell.angle_beta   90.00
_cell.angle_gamma   90.00
#
_symmetry.space_group_name_H-M   'P 1'
#
loop_
_entity.id
_entity.type
_entity.pdbx_description
1 polymer ?
#
loop_
_entity_poly.entity_id
_entity_poly.type
_entity_poly.pdbx_seq_one_letter_code
_entity_poly.pdbx_strand_id
1 'polypeptide(L)'
;MDKTFLRKALLLSAAALSAALAPLRAAAQDAPFDAKTAAEFISQNPDFKKCAAGFARRADSLYADSKFPEASAALFASEFFGFFGEFAPGAPAELSGFMLADPGLLSDFFSALSSKDDKPKVAKAIVDIWNSDAEGFKKFPRLALAIAVVFDTPPPKSWPHAQVSEKYLPRKFPEPAGAFAEWKAARDRGRLLFRFETMSLDELKYLVASAASPEDREWAQKSISINASNIARLYASVPYDRGRLAAKRFDWEGADYRLKTIRETGGICTDQAYFTAEAAKARGVPAFIFTGAGSDGFHAWTAAMKKPGNWEFGIGRYEGARFVTGRTIDPQTWETASDHDLESLREGFRNGGKYRENELHTIFAERFFKAGDYAGAEKSARRAISADKRNAKSWRLLVDSARRRGDAKSARAALDAAVKAFFKYPDIDAEFRRELIADLKASSEDAAARKLSTSIIIKTKSERPDIAMSFARAELEEDIAAGEAERLATSYKRLLGIFKGDAAMAATGITIPILNALLKKGKIEETDTIMKVTRQTLKTSKDSTLVQLLDDIERQLANIKAKNARGENR
;
A
#
# COMPACT_ATOMS: atom_id res chain seq x y z
N MET A 1 -6.67 32.53 -47.11
CA MET A 1 -6.41 31.67 -45.93
C MET A 1 -4.94 31.80 -45.57
N ASP A 2 -4.67 32.50 -44.47
CA ASP A 2 -3.38 33.11 -44.16
C ASP A 2 -2.42 32.14 -43.46
N LYS A 3 -1.23 31.93 -44.05
CA LYS A 3 -0.16 31.05 -43.56
C LYS A 3 0.41 31.48 -42.20
N THR A 4 0.04 32.67 -41.74
CA THR A 4 0.47 33.26 -40.46
C THR A 4 -0.27 32.64 -39.27
N PHE A 5 -1.48 32.11 -39.46
CA PHE A 5 -2.27 31.48 -38.39
C PHE A 5 -1.76 30.08 -38.00
N LEU A 6 -1.25 29.30 -38.97
CA LEU A 6 -0.70 27.96 -38.70
C LEU A 6 0.60 28.00 -37.88
N ARG A 7 1.44 29.04 -38.03
CA ARG A 7 2.69 29.17 -37.26
C ARG A 7 2.45 29.52 -35.78
N LYS A 8 1.43 30.32 -35.46
CA LYS A 8 1.07 30.63 -34.07
C LYS A 8 0.42 29.43 -33.35
N ALA A 9 -0.36 28.61 -34.06
CA ALA A 9 -0.94 27.39 -33.50
C ALA A 9 0.12 26.32 -33.18
N LEU A 10 1.17 26.16 -34.01
CA LEU A 10 2.26 25.21 -33.72
C LEU A 10 3.18 25.67 -32.56
N LEU A 11 3.39 26.97 -32.39
CA LEU A 11 4.23 27.51 -31.32
C LEU A 11 3.55 27.45 -29.94
N LEU A 12 2.22 27.57 -29.86
CA LEU A 12 1.49 27.38 -28.59
C LEU A 12 1.44 25.90 -28.13
N SER A 13 1.49 24.93 -29.05
CA SER A 13 1.55 23.50 -28.67
C SER A 13 2.91 23.06 -28.14
N ALA A 14 4.01 23.66 -28.60
CA ALA A 14 5.36 23.34 -28.10
C ALA A 14 5.66 24.00 -26.73
N ALA A 15 5.16 25.21 -26.51
CA ALA A 15 5.29 25.91 -25.23
C ALA A 15 4.41 25.29 -24.12
N ALA A 16 3.19 24.82 -24.46
CA ALA A 16 2.32 24.12 -23.51
C ALA A 16 2.83 22.72 -23.13
N LEU A 17 3.57 22.03 -24.02
CA LEU A 17 4.23 20.75 -23.69
C LEU A 17 5.46 20.94 -22.81
N SER A 18 6.14 22.08 -22.91
CA SER A 18 7.28 22.42 -22.05
C SER A 18 6.86 22.88 -20.65
N ALA A 19 5.66 23.46 -20.49
CA ALA A 19 5.14 23.88 -19.18
C ALA A 19 4.67 22.71 -18.30
N ALA A 20 4.29 21.56 -18.88
CA ALA A 20 3.92 20.35 -18.14
C ALA A 20 5.12 19.48 -17.71
N LEU A 21 6.32 19.76 -18.24
CA LEU A 21 7.59 19.12 -17.88
C LEU A 21 8.49 20.03 -17.02
N ALA A 22 8.03 21.24 -16.72
CA ALA A 22 8.80 22.25 -15.99
C ALA A 22 9.28 21.84 -14.58
N PRO A 23 8.61 20.96 -13.80
CA PRO A 23 9.18 20.53 -12.51
C PRO A 23 10.31 19.50 -12.64
N LEU A 24 10.58 18.95 -13.82
CA LEU A 24 11.58 17.89 -14.04
C LEU A 24 12.90 18.38 -14.64
N ARG A 25 12.94 19.60 -15.20
CA ARG A 25 14.12 20.09 -15.94
C ARG A 25 15.07 20.97 -15.13
N ALA A 26 14.72 21.35 -13.91
CA ALA A 26 15.56 22.17 -13.04
C ALA A 26 16.73 21.40 -12.39
N ALA A 27 16.74 20.06 -12.44
CA ALA A 27 17.78 19.23 -11.83
C ALA A 27 19.05 19.05 -12.69
N ALA A 28 19.04 19.51 -13.95
CA ALA A 28 20.09 19.17 -14.92
C ALA A 28 21.38 20.01 -14.77
N GLN A 29 21.38 21.13 -14.05
CA GLN A 29 22.57 21.99 -13.97
C GLN A 29 23.62 21.52 -12.94
N ASP A 30 23.24 20.68 -11.98
CA ASP A 30 24.12 20.28 -10.86
C ASP A 30 24.19 18.75 -10.64
N ALA A 31 23.73 17.96 -11.62
CA ALA A 31 23.85 16.50 -11.61
C ALA A 31 25.33 16.06 -11.73
N PRO A 32 25.75 14.98 -11.04
CA PRO A 32 27.13 14.50 -11.12
C PRO A 32 27.50 13.98 -12.52
N PHE A 33 26.51 13.61 -13.33
CA PHE A 33 26.67 13.12 -14.69
C PHE A 33 25.55 13.63 -15.59
N ASP A 34 25.91 13.94 -16.83
CA ASP A 34 25.01 14.02 -17.98
C ASP A 34 25.18 12.76 -18.87
N ALA A 35 24.43 12.66 -19.96
CA ALA A 35 24.50 11.49 -20.85
C ALA A 35 25.90 11.22 -21.40
N LYS A 36 26.66 12.26 -21.74
CA LYS A 36 28.00 12.13 -22.32
C LYS A 36 29.00 11.70 -21.27
N THR A 37 29.04 12.43 -20.16
CA THR A 37 29.97 12.19 -19.05
C THR A 37 29.68 10.88 -18.33
N ALA A 38 28.42 10.44 -18.23
CA ALA A 38 28.07 9.10 -17.72
C ALA A 38 28.63 7.99 -18.62
N ALA A 39 28.44 8.09 -19.93
CA ALA A 39 28.94 7.11 -20.89
C ALA A 39 30.48 7.04 -20.87
N GLU A 40 31.15 8.19 -20.88
CA GLU A 40 32.61 8.30 -20.76
C GLU A 40 33.09 7.68 -19.44
N PHE A 41 32.44 8.00 -18.32
CA PHE A 41 32.79 7.47 -17.00
C PHE A 41 32.66 5.95 -16.93
N ILE A 42 31.54 5.38 -17.40
CA ILE A 42 31.33 3.93 -17.40
C ILE A 42 32.31 3.22 -18.35
N SER A 43 32.64 3.82 -19.50
CA SER A 43 33.60 3.24 -20.47
C SER A 43 35.00 3.01 -19.89
N GLN A 44 35.36 3.73 -18.82
CA GLN A 44 36.62 3.58 -18.11
C GLN A 44 36.64 2.36 -17.17
N ASN A 45 35.57 1.55 -17.16
CA ASN A 45 35.38 0.39 -16.28
C ASN A 45 35.67 0.73 -14.81
N PRO A 46 34.92 1.69 -14.23
CA PRO A 46 35.17 2.14 -12.88
C PRO A 46 34.94 1.00 -11.89
N ASP A 47 35.65 1.03 -10.76
CA ASP A 47 35.39 0.13 -9.65
C ASP A 47 34.10 0.58 -8.95
N PHE A 48 33.00 -0.13 -9.18
CA PHE A 48 31.67 0.24 -8.67
C PHE A 48 31.64 0.29 -7.14
N LYS A 49 32.39 -0.59 -6.45
CA LYS A 49 32.47 -0.57 -4.99
C LYS A 49 33.15 0.71 -4.48
N LYS A 50 34.25 1.12 -5.11
CA LYS A 50 34.92 2.40 -4.79
C LYS A 50 34.04 3.60 -5.16
N CYS A 51 33.32 3.54 -6.27
CA CYS A 51 32.41 4.60 -6.69
C CYS A 51 31.25 4.76 -5.69
N ALA A 52 30.62 3.66 -5.28
CA ALA A 52 29.57 3.68 -4.27
C ALA A 52 30.04 4.38 -2.99
N ALA A 53 31.21 4.00 -2.45
CA ALA A 53 31.79 4.64 -1.27
C ALA A 53 32.20 6.11 -1.50
N GLY A 54 32.72 6.45 -2.68
CA GLY A 54 33.08 7.82 -3.05
C GLY A 54 31.87 8.75 -3.12
N PHE A 55 30.82 8.32 -3.81
CA PHE A 55 29.58 9.08 -3.94
C PHE A 55 28.81 9.18 -2.62
N ALA A 56 28.85 8.16 -1.77
CA ALA A 56 28.30 8.24 -0.42
C ALA A 56 28.95 9.39 0.38
N ARG A 57 30.29 9.45 0.40
CA ARG A 57 31.03 10.52 1.10
C ARG A 57 30.75 11.90 0.49
N ARG A 58 30.65 11.98 -0.84
CA ARG A 58 30.27 13.21 -1.54
C ARG A 58 28.87 13.67 -1.15
N ALA A 59 27.90 12.76 -1.09
CA ALA A 59 26.54 13.06 -0.65
C ALA A 59 26.52 13.59 0.79
N ASP A 60 27.26 12.97 1.70
CA ASP A 60 27.39 13.42 3.09
C ASP A 60 27.98 14.84 3.19
N SER A 61 29.05 15.13 2.43
CA SER A 61 29.66 16.47 2.35
C SER A 61 28.70 17.53 1.80
N LEU A 62 28.04 17.24 0.68
CA LEU A 62 27.10 18.16 0.04
C LEU A 62 25.89 18.44 0.94
N TYR A 63 25.40 17.43 1.65
CA TYR A 63 24.30 17.59 2.58
C TYR A 63 24.69 18.46 3.78
N ALA A 64 25.91 18.31 4.30
CA ALA A 64 26.44 19.17 5.35
C ALA A 64 26.53 20.64 4.90
N ASP A 65 26.92 20.87 3.65
CA ASP A 65 26.98 22.20 3.01
C ASP A 65 25.60 22.74 2.59
N SER A 66 24.52 22.01 2.90
CA SER A 66 23.13 22.34 2.52
C SER A 66 22.88 22.42 1.00
N LYS A 67 23.69 21.72 0.21
CA LYS A 67 23.54 21.52 -1.24
C LYS A 67 22.67 20.30 -1.52
N PHE A 68 21.38 20.40 -1.22
CA PHE A 68 20.47 19.26 -1.16
C PHE A 68 20.21 18.57 -2.52
N PRO A 69 19.98 19.29 -3.64
CA PRO A 69 19.84 18.65 -4.95
C PRO A 69 21.07 17.80 -5.32
N GLU A 70 22.27 18.33 -5.10
CA GLU A 70 23.53 17.67 -5.42
C GLU A 70 23.81 16.51 -4.46
N ALA A 71 23.48 16.67 -3.18
CA ALA A 71 23.54 15.59 -2.21
C ALA A 71 22.62 14.42 -2.59
N SER A 72 21.40 14.72 -3.05
CA SER A 72 20.45 13.73 -3.53
C SER A 72 20.98 12.99 -4.76
N ALA A 73 21.49 13.72 -5.76
CA ALA A 73 22.05 13.10 -6.95
C ALA A 73 23.28 12.24 -6.66
N ALA A 74 24.17 12.69 -5.77
CA ALA A 74 25.31 11.89 -5.32
C ALA A 74 24.89 10.65 -4.50
N LEU A 75 23.86 10.78 -3.66
CA LEU A 75 23.32 9.66 -2.88
C LEU A 75 22.78 8.56 -3.80
N PHE A 76 21.92 8.91 -4.75
CA PHE A 76 21.34 7.91 -5.65
C PHE A 76 22.36 7.35 -6.66
N ALA A 77 23.39 8.11 -7.04
CA ALA A 77 24.55 7.56 -7.73
C ALA A 77 25.30 6.52 -6.88
N SER A 78 25.47 6.77 -5.58
CA SER A 78 26.06 5.80 -4.64
C SER A 78 25.25 4.51 -4.58
N GLU A 79 23.92 4.62 -4.45
CA GLU A 79 23.02 3.48 -4.43
C GLU A 79 23.02 2.71 -5.75
N PHE A 80 23.07 3.42 -6.88
CA PHE A 80 23.28 2.83 -8.21
C PHE A 80 24.54 1.97 -8.27
N PHE A 81 25.70 2.54 -7.93
CA PHE A 81 26.96 1.80 -7.99
C PHE A 81 26.99 0.62 -7.00
N GLY A 82 26.40 0.77 -5.81
CA GLY A 82 26.28 -0.32 -4.85
C GLY A 82 25.42 -1.45 -5.39
N PHE A 83 24.21 -1.13 -5.86
CA PHE A 83 23.24 -2.11 -6.36
C PHE A 83 23.73 -2.80 -7.64
N PHE A 84 24.16 -2.04 -8.66
CA PHE A 84 24.64 -2.64 -9.92
C PHE A 84 25.97 -3.38 -9.71
N GLY A 85 26.85 -2.89 -8.84
CA GLY A 85 28.12 -3.55 -8.57
C GLY A 85 27.95 -4.91 -7.89
N GLU A 86 26.93 -5.03 -7.03
CA GLU A 86 26.64 -6.27 -6.31
C GLU A 86 25.77 -7.23 -7.13
N PHE A 87 24.69 -6.73 -7.74
CA PHE A 87 23.65 -7.57 -8.33
C PHE A 87 23.64 -7.58 -9.87
N ALA A 88 24.35 -6.68 -10.54
CA ALA A 88 24.44 -6.60 -11.99
C ALA A 88 25.87 -6.31 -12.52
N PRO A 89 26.94 -6.98 -12.03
CA PRO A 89 28.32 -6.63 -12.39
C PRO A 89 28.64 -6.80 -13.89
N GLY A 90 27.84 -7.59 -14.61
CA GLY A 90 27.92 -7.77 -16.06
C GLY A 90 26.90 -6.97 -16.87
N ALA A 91 26.24 -5.97 -16.27
CA ALA A 91 25.29 -5.14 -16.99
C ALA A 91 25.96 -4.43 -18.18
N PRO A 92 25.29 -4.29 -19.34
CA PRO A 92 25.83 -3.54 -20.47
C PRO A 92 26.26 -2.12 -20.07
N ALA A 93 27.42 -1.68 -20.57
CA ALA A 93 27.94 -0.34 -20.28
C ALA A 93 26.94 0.77 -20.66
N GLU A 94 26.22 0.59 -21.78
CA GLU A 94 25.20 1.56 -22.21
C GLU A 94 24.00 1.64 -21.25
N LEU A 95 23.57 0.51 -20.66
CA LEU A 95 22.50 0.50 -19.65
C LEU A 95 22.95 1.30 -18.43
N SER A 96 24.15 0.99 -17.93
CA SER A 96 24.73 1.65 -16.77
C SER A 96 24.90 3.15 -17.01
N GLY A 97 25.41 3.54 -18.19
CA GLY A 97 25.56 4.95 -18.58
C GLY A 97 24.22 5.67 -18.71
N PHE A 98 23.20 5.02 -19.28
CA PHE A 98 21.86 5.59 -19.41
C PHE A 98 21.22 5.86 -18.04
N MET A 99 21.24 4.88 -17.13
CA MET A 99 20.65 5.05 -15.80
C MET A 99 21.42 6.10 -14.98
N LEU A 100 22.75 6.08 -15.03
CA LEU A 100 23.60 7.02 -14.29
C LEU A 100 23.40 8.48 -14.74
N ALA A 101 23.05 8.69 -16.02
CA ALA A 101 22.78 10.00 -16.60
C ALA A 101 21.44 10.63 -16.18
N ASP A 102 20.56 9.87 -15.51
CA ASP A 102 19.24 10.36 -15.07
C ASP A 102 19.10 10.23 -13.55
N PRO A 103 19.53 11.23 -12.77
CA PRO A 103 19.38 11.24 -11.31
C PRO A 103 17.92 11.14 -10.85
N GLY A 104 16.98 11.63 -11.66
CA GLY A 104 15.55 11.55 -11.36
C GLY A 104 15.06 10.10 -11.46
N LEU A 105 15.50 9.36 -12.47
CA LEU A 105 15.22 7.94 -12.61
C LEU A 105 15.84 7.12 -11.48
N LEU A 106 17.10 7.40 -11.10
CA LEU A 106 17.74 6.72 -9.97
C LEU A 106 16.98 6.98 -8.67
N SER A 107 16.60 8.25 -8.42
CA SER A 107 15.80 8.63 -7.26
C SER A 107 14.47 7.87 -7.24
N ASP A 108 13.73 7.85 -8.35
CA ASP A 108 12.44 7.15 -8.43
C ASP A 108 12.62 5.64 -8.17
N PHE A 109 13.67 5.02 -8.72
CA PHE A 109 13.93 3.59 -8.57
C PHE A 109 14.29 3.21 -7.13
N PHE A 110 15.29 3.88 -6.56
CA PHE A 110 15.81 3.50 -5.25
C PHE A 110 14.91 3.95 -4.10
N SER A 111 14.10 5.00 -4.28
CA SER A 111 13.02 5.32 -3.35
C SER A 111 11.91 4.26 -3.37
N ALA A 112 11.65 3.64 -4.53
CA ALA A 112 10.64 2.59 -4.67
C ALA A 112 11.12 1.21 -4.21
N LEU A 113 12.43 0.94 -4.23
CA LEU A 113 12.99 -0.36 -3.89
C LEU A 113 12.72 -0.71 -2.41
N SER A 114 12.01 -1.81 -2.19
CA SER A 114 11.64 -2.30 -0.87
C SER A 114 12.70 -3.22 -0.28
N SER A 115 12.75 -3.32 1.05
CA SER A 115 13.53 -4.37 1.72
C SER A 115 12.98 -5.78 1.49
N LYS A 116 11.77 -5.90 0.94
CA LYS A 116 11.12 -7.16 0.57
C LYS A 116 11.46 -7.63 -0.84
N ASP A 117 12.01 -6.76 -1.67
CA ASP A 117 12.33 -7.09 -3.05
C ASP A 117 13.54 -8.04 -3.13
N ASP A 118 13.47 -9.04 -3.99
CA ASP A 118 14.58 -9.93 -4.36
C ASP A 118 15.53 -9.19 -5.31
N LYS A 119 16.43 -8.40 -4.72
CA LYS A 119 17.37 -7.51 -5.44
C LYS A 119 18.13 -8.19 -6.59
N PRO A 120 18.69 -9.41 -6.45
CA PRO A 120 19.28 -10.13 -7.58
C PRO A 120 18.32 -10.31 -8.76
N LYS A 121 17.05 -10.67 -8.51
CA LYS A 121 16.06 -10.84 -9.58
C LYS A 121 15.58 -9.52 -10.16
N VAL A 122 15.44 -8.48 -9.35
CA VAL A 122 15.16 -7.11 -9.85
C VAL A 122 16.26 -6.70 -10.83
N ALA A 123 17.53 -6.82 -10.42
CA ALA A 123 18.68 -6.51 -11.27
C ALA A 123 18.69 -7.33 -12.57
N LYS A 124 18.42 -8.64 -12.47
CA LYS A 124 18.31 -9.52 -13.63
C LYS A 124 17.22 -9.06 -14.59
N ALA A 125 16.02 -8.74 -14.08
CA ALA A 125 14.89 -8.29 -14.90
C ALA A 125 15.22 -6.98 -15.64
N ILE A 126 15.90 -6.03 -14.99
CA ILE A 126 16.36 -4.78 -15.63
C ILE A 126 17.29 -5.09 -16.81
N VAL A 127 18.30 -5.96 -16.60
CA VAL A 127 19.27 -6.35 -17.62
C VAL A 127 18.60 -7.14 -18.76
N ASP A 128 17.70 -8.07 -18.44
CA ASP A 128 16.98 -8.86 -19.45
C ASP A 128 16.11 -7.97 -20.35
N ILE A 129 15.37 -7.01 -19.77
CA ILE A 129 14.54 -6.07 -20.53
C ILE A 129 15.43 -5.21 -21.43
N TRP A 130 16.54 -4.68 -20.90
CA TRP A 130 17.49 -3.89 -21.69
C TRP A 130 18.08 -4.68 -22.86
N ASN A 131 18.56 -5.90 -22.61
CA ASN A 131 19.15 -6.75 -23.64
C ASN A 131 18.14 -7.12 -24.73
N SER A 132 16.87 -7.27 -24.36
CA SER A 132 15.80 -7.54 -25.32
C SER A 132 15.42 -6.31 -26.15
N ASP A 133 15.42 -5.10 -25.58
CA ASP A 133 14.94 -3.88 -26.23
C ASP A 133 15.46 -2.60 -25.54
N ALA A 134 16.72 -2.27 -25.78
CA ALA A 134 17.37 -1.09 -25.19
C ALA A 134 16.68 0.22 -25.57
N GLU A 135 16.24 0.38 -26.83
CA GLU A 135 15.55 1.59 -27.29
C GLU A 135 14.17 1.74 -26.64
N GLY A 136 13.43 0.63 -26.48
CA GLY A 136 12.20 0.61 -25.69
C GLY A 136 12.45 0.97 -24.24
N PHE A 137 13.48 0.40 -23.61
CA PHE A 137 13.86 0.72 -22.23
C PHE A 137 14.14 2.22 -22.05
N LYS A 138 14.97 2.81 -22.93
CA LYS A 138 15.28 4.25 -22.91
C LYS A 138 14.02 5.12 -23.03
N LYS A 139 13.07 4.70 -23.86
CA LYS A 139 11.80 5.40 -24.05
C LYS A 139 10.88 5.27 -22.83
N PHE A 140 10.92 4.13 -22.15
CA PHE A 140 9.94 3.74 -21.13
C PHE A 140 10.58 3.15 -19.85
N PRO A 141 11.51 3.87 -19.20
CA PRO A 141 12.34 3.28 -18.15
C PRO A 141 11.53 2.95 -16.89
N ARG A 142 10.60 3.82 -16.47
CA ARG A 142 9.74 3.55 -15.29
C ARG A 142 8.85 2.31 -15.46
N LEU A 143 8.44 1.98 -16.69
CA LEU A 143 7.70 0.76 -16.96
C LEU A 143 8.58 -0.47 -16.77
N ALA A 144 9.82 -0.45 -17.29
CA ALA A 144 10.77 -1.53 -17.11
C ALA A 144 11.09 -1.76 -15.62
N LEU A 145 11.32 -0.68 -14.87
CA LEU A 145 11.58 -0.75 -13.44
C LEU A 145 10.36 -1.24 -12.62
N ALA A 146 9.15 -0.79 -12.97
CA ALA A 146 7.93 -1.29 -12.32
C ALA A 146 7.72 -2.79 -12.55
N ILE A 147 8.03 -3.31 -13.75
CA ILE A 147 8.03 -4.75 -14.02
C ILE A 147 9.10 -5.43 -13.15
N ALA A 148 10.32 -4.88 -13.12
CA ALA A 148 11.42 -5.49 -12.37
C ALA A 148 11.13 -5.66 -10.87
N VAL A 149 10.48 -4.69 -10.22
CA VAL A 149 10.15 -4.76 -8.79
C VAL A 149 8.86 -5.54 -8.46
N VAL A 150 8.01 -5.83 -9.46
CA VAL A 150 6.79 -6.64 -9.25
C VAL A 150 7.02 -8.11 -9.59
N PHE A 151 7.94 -8.39 -10.52
CA PHE A 151 8.15 -9.73 -11.10
C PHE A 151 9.31 -10.49 -10.44
N ASP A 152 9.98 -9.88 -9.47
CA ASP A 152 11.07 -10.49 -8.69
C ASP A 152 10.54 -11.65 -7.82
N THR A 153 9.31 -11.55 -7.33
CA THR A 153 8.69 -12.54 -6.45
C THR A 153 7.33 -13.00 -7.03
N PRO A 154 7.05 -14.32 -7.11
CA PRO A 154 5.78 -14.81 -7.64
C PRO A 154 4.61 -14.38 -6.75
N PRO A 155 3.43 -14.09 -7.33
CA PRO A 155 2.27 -13.67 -6.56
C PRO A 155 1.74 -14.81 -5.67
N PRO A 156 1.13 -14.49 -4.52
CA PRO A 156 0.55 -15.49 -3.63
C PRO A 156 -0.71 -16.11 -4.24
N LYS A 157 -1.05 -17.33 -3.79
CA LYS A 157 -2.24 -18.08 -4.26
C LYS A 157 -3.57 -17.36 -4.06
N SER A 158 -3.62 -16.44 -3.11
CA SER A 158 -4.79 -15.62 -2.79
C SER A 158 -4.91 -14.35 -3.62
N TRP A 159 -3.94 -14.02 -4.47
CA TRP A 159 -3.99 -12.84 -5.34
C TRP A 159 -4.57 -13.20 -6.72
N PRO A 160 -5.37 -12.33 -7.37
CA PRO A 160 -5.96 -11.11 -6.83
C PRO A 160 -7.13 -11.38 -5.87
N HIS A 161 -7.63 -12.62 -5.81
CA HIS A 161 -8.55 -13.14 -4.80
C HIS A 161 -8.44 -14.67 -4.68
N ALA A 162 -9.00 -15.24 -3.61
CA ALA A 162 -8.90 -16.66 -3.30
C ALA A 162 -10.04 -17.53 -3.87
N GLN A 163 -11.14 -16.94 -4.35
CA GLN A 163 -12.36 -17.65 -4.80
C GLN A 163 -12.26 -18.36 -6.17
N VAL A 164 -11.05 -18.51 -6.71
CA VAL A 164 -10.80 -19.20 -7.99
C VAL A 164 -9.57 -20.08 -7.86
N SER A 165 -9.69 -21.34 -8.27
CA SER A 165 -8.56 -22.29 -8.23
C SER A 165 -7.43 -21.91 -9.19
N GLU A 166 -6.20 -22.36 -8.89
CA GLU A 166 -5.04 -22.16 -9.78
C GLU A 166 -5.22 -22.77 -11.17
N LYS A 167 -6.11 -23.77 -11.31
CA LYS A 167 -6.48 -24.36 -12.61
C LYS A 167 -7.00 -23.31 -13.59
N TYR A 168 -7.84 -22.38 -13.13
CA TYR A 168 -8.46 -21.37 -13.98
C TYR A 168 -7.74 -20.02 -13.93
N LEU A 169 -7.04 -19.75 -12.83
CA LEU A 169 -6.25 -18.54 -12.65
C LEU A 169 -4.85 -18.90 -12.15
N PRO A 170 -3.89 -19.19 -13.05
CA PRO A 170 -2.58 -19.73 -12.67
C PRO A 170 -1.69 -18.74 -11.92
N ARG A 171 -2.02 -17.44 -11.94
CA ARG A 171 -1.29 -16.36 -11.22
C ARG A 171 0.21 -16.39 -11.55
N LYS A 172 0.53 -16.61 -12.82
CA LYS A 172 1.91 -16.66 -13.30
C LYS A 172 2.14 -15.47 -14.21
N PHE A 173 3.14 -14.67 -13.87
CA PHE A 173 3.59 -13.61 -14.75
C PHE A 173 4.40 -14.18 -15.93
N PRO A 174 4.34 -13.54 -17.10
CA PRO A 174 5.28 -13.81 -18.17
C PRO A 174 6.70 -13.36 -17.76
N GLU A 175 7.70 -13.77 -18.52
CA GLU A 175 9.07 -13.28 -18.31
C GLU A 175 9.13 -11.74 -18.46
N PRO A 176 9.96 -11.03 -17.66
CA PRO A 176 9.99 -9.56 -17.62
C PRO A 176 10.12 -8.87 -18.99
N ALA A 177 11.03 -9.35 -19.84
CA ALA A 177 11.22 -8.80 -21.19
C ALA A 177 9.99 -9.00 -22.09
N GLY A 178 9.32 -10.16 -21.96
CA GLY A 178 8.06 -10.43 -22.67
C GLY A 178 6.93 -9.52 -22.20
N ALA A 179 6.78 -9.35 -20.88
CA ALA A 179 5.81 -8.42 -20.29
C ALA A 179 6.02 -6.99 -20.80
N PHE A 180 7.27 -6.52 -20.82
CA PHE A 180 7.64 -5.19 -21.31
C PHE A 180 7.28 -5.02 -22.79
N ALA A 181 7.63 -5.99 -23.63
CA ALA A 181 7.32 -5.97 -25.06
C ALA A 181 5.81 -5.91 -25.33
N GLU A 182 4.99 -6.64 -24.56
CA GLU A 182 3.53 -6.63 -24.69
C GLU A 182 2.92 -5.25 -24.36
N TRP A 183 3.35 -4.65 -23.24
CA TRP A 183 2.89 -3.30 -22.85
C TRP A 183 3.31 -2.24 -23.85
N LYS A 184 4.55 -2.31 -24.34
CA LYS A 184 5.06 -1.45 -25.42
C LYS A 184 4.20 -1.58 -26.68
N ALA A 185 3.95 -2.80 -27.12
CA ALA A 185 3.15 -3.06 -28.32
C ALA A 185 1.70 -2.54 -28.16
N ALA A 186 1.12 -2.64 -26.96
CA ALA A 186 -0.20 -2.06 -26.68
C ALA A 186 -0.19 -0.52 -26.75
N ARG A 187 0.88 0.11 -26.26
CA ARG A 187 1.10 1.56 -26.32
C ARG A 187 1.28 2.07 -27.74
N ASP A 188 2.08 1.39 -28.55
CA ASP A 188 2.36 1.75 -29.94
C ASP A 188 1.13 1.60 -30.83
N ARG A 189 0.25 0.62 -30.56
CA ARG A 189 -1.05 0.46 -31.23
C ARG A 189 -2.10 1.50 -30.80
N GLY A 190 -1.79 2.42 -29.90
CA GLY A 190 -2.74 3.41 -29.39
C GLY A 190 -3.91 2.81 -28.61
N ARG A 191 -3.74 1.62 -28.03
CA ARG A 191 -4.81 0.88 -27.32
C ARG A 191 -4.89 1.20 -25.83
N LEU A 192 -4.01 2.07 -25.32
CA LEU A 192 -3.97 2.46 -23.92
C LEU A 192 -4.64 3.83 -23.74
N LEU A 193 -5.52 3.92 -22.74
CA LEU A 193 -6.22 5.15 -22.36
C LEU A 193 -5.25 6.17 -21.75
N PHE A 194 -4.38 5.71 -20.85
CA PHE A 194 -3.35 6.53 -20.26
C PHE A 194 -1.97 6.15 -20.77
N ARG A 195 -1.10 7.16 -20.81
CA ARG A 195 0.30 7.03 -21.21
C ARG A 195 1.12 6.71 -19.97
N PHE A 196 1.72 5.53 -19.91
CA PHE A 196 2.56 5.16 -18.76
C PHE A 196 3.79 6.08 -18.62
N GLU A 197 4.18 6.81 -19.66
CA GLU A 197 5.20 7.87 -19.61
C GLU A 197 4.87 9.00 -18.64
N THR A 198 3.58 9.16 -18.31
CA THR A 198 3.07 10.20 -17.40
C THR A 198 2.78 9.68 -16.00
N MET A 199 3.06 8.41 -15.73
CA MET A 199 2.80 7.76 -14.44
C MET A 199 4.09 7.62 -13.63
N SER A 200 3.97 7.64 -12.32
CA SER A 200 5.07 7.28 -11.43
C SER A 200 5.29 5.77 -11.41
N LEU A 201 6.45 5.33 -10.91
CA LEU A 201 6.73 3.90 -10.69
C LEU A 201 5.70 3.27 -9.74
N ASP A 202 5.34 3.98 -8.67
CA ASP A 202 4.29 3.60 -7.70
C ASP A 202 2.91 3.39 -8.33
N GLU A 203 2.59 4.10 -9.41
CA GLU A 203 1.34 3.89 -10.14
C GLU A 203 1.45 2.72 -11.12
N LEU A 204 2.61 2.56 -11.76
CA LEU A 204 2.84 1.53 -12.76
C LEU A 204 2.87 0.12 -12.19
N LYS A 205 3.25 -0.07 -10.92
CA LYS A 205 3.17 -1.40 -10.28
C LYS A 205 1.76 -1.98 -10.29
N TYR A 206 0.73 -1.15 -10.12
CA TYR A 206 -0.68 -1.53 -10.19
C TYR A 206 -1.20 -1.69 -11.63
N LEU A 207 -0.44 -1.29 -12.65
CA LEU A 207 -0.74 -1.57 -14.04
C LEU A 207 -0.16 -2.93 -14.47
N VAL A 208 1.13 -3.14 -14.18
CA VAL A 208 1.88 -4.29 -14.70
C VAL A 208 1.54 -5.59 -13.98
N ALA A 209 1.10 -5.52 -12.72
CA ALA A 209 0.59 -6.65 -11.96
C ALA A 209 -0.78 -7.09 -12.50
N SER A 210 -0.81 -7.86 -13.58
CA SER A 210 -2.03 -8.33 -14.23
C SER A 210 -2.09 -9.86 -14.19
N ALA A 211 -3.25 -10.38 -13.76
CA ALA A 211 -3.52 -11.82 -13.76
C ALA A 211 -4.19 -12.29 -15.06
N ALA A 212 -4.64 -11.35 -15.90
CA ALA A 212 -5.26 -11.65 -17.18
C ALA A 212 -4.24 -12.18 -18.19
N SER A 213 -4.64 -13.22 -18.93
CA SER A 213 -3.82 -13.79 -20.01
C SER A 213 -3.60 -12.77 -21.14
N PRO A 214 -2.58 -12.97 -21.99
CA PRO A 214 -2.40 -12.15 -23.19
C PRO A 214 -3.67 -12.06 -24.06
N GLU A 215 -4.41 -13.17 -24.20
CA GLU A 215 -5.65 -13.24 -24.97
C GLU A 215 -6.76 -12.40 -24.34
N ASP A 216 -6.91 -12.45 -23.01
CA ASP A 216 -7.89 -11.62 -22.29
C ASP A 216 -7.55 -10.14 -22.39
N ARG A 217 -6.27 -9.78 -22.28
CA ARG A 217 -5.82 -8.39 -22.47
C ARG A 217 -6.07 -7.92 -23.90
N GLU A 218 -5.78 -8.73 -24.91
CA GLU A 218 -6.06 -8.37 -26.30
C GLU A 218 -7.57 -8.24 -26.56
N TRP A 219 -8.37 -9.18 -26.05
CA TRP A 219 -9.82 -9.12 -26.15
C TRP A 219 -10.38 -7.86 -25.51
N ALA A 220 -9.94 -7.51 -24.29
CA ALA A 220 -10.36 -6.30 -23.60
C ALA A 220 -9.96 -5.05 -24.39
N GLN A 221 -8.75 -5.00 -24.93
CA GLN A 221 -8.31 -3.88 -25.77
C GLN A 221 -9.16 -3.66 -27.02
N LYS A 222 -9.69 -4.74 -27.62
CA LYS A 222 -10.54 -4.70 -28.82
C LYS A 222 -12.02 -4.45 -28.51
N SER A 223 -12.53 -5.05 -27.43
CA SER A 223 -13.97 -5.21 -27.18
C SER A 223 -14.51 -4.30 -26.08
N ILE A 224 -13.62 -3.66 -25.31
CA ILE A 224 -13.99 -2.77 -24.21
C ILE A 224 -13.60 -1.34 -24.56
N SER A 225 -14.63 -0.49 -24.63
CA SER A 225 -14.47 0.96 -24.82
C SER A 225 -14.71 1.67 -23.50
N ILE A 226 -13.64 2.26 -22.95
CA ILE A 226 -13.68 3.06 -21.73
C ILE A 226 -12.90 4.37 -21.89
N ASN A 227 -13.27 5.35 -21.10
CA ASN A 227 -12.56 6.59 -20.85
C ASN A 227 -12.55 6.88 -19.34
N ALA A 228 -11.80 7.89 -18.91
CA ALA A 228 -11.64 8.20 -17.49
C ALA A 228 -12.99 8.35 -16.75
N SER A 229 -14.02 8.94 -17.38
CA SER A 229 -15.33 9.18 -16.76
C SER A 229 -16.15 7.91 -16.55
N ASN A 230 -15.97 6.89 -17.41
CA ASN A 230 -16.88 5.73 -17.45
C ASN A 230 -16.26 4.41 -17.01
N ILE A 231 -15.02 4.39 -16.49
CA ILE A 231 -14.37 3.18 -15.94
C ILE A 231 -15.31 2.45 -14.96
N ALA A 232 -16.05 3.21 -14.14
CA ALA A 232 -16.96 2.64 -13.15
C ALA A 232 -18.09 1.79 -13.75
N ARG A 233 -18.43 1.99 -15.02
CA ARG A 233 -19.45 1.19 -15.73
C ARG A 233 -19.00 -0.24 -15.99
N LEU A 234 -17.70 -0.52 -15.98
CA LEU A 234 -17.19 -1.89 -16.15
C LEU A 234 -17.74 -2.84 -15.08
N TYR A 235 -17.80 -2.38 -13.83
CA TYR A 235 -18.27 -3.20 -12.71
C TYR A 235 -19.72 -3.63 -12.90
N ALA A 236 -20.60 -2.68 -13.22
CA ALA A 236 -22.00 -2.95 -13.50
C ALA A 236 -22.26 -3.66 -14.85
N SER A 237 -21.25 -3.78 -15.71
CA SER A 237 -21.39 -4.47 -17.00
C SER A 237 -21.35 -6.00 -16.90
N VAL A 238 -20.92 -6.52 -15.74
CA VAL A 238 -20.97 -7.94 -15.40
C VAL A 238 -22.26 -8.21 -14.62
N PRO A 239 -23.18 -9.06 -15.12
CA PRO A 239 -24.41 -9.39 -14.39
C PRO A 239 -24.12 -10.00 -13.01
N TYR A 240 -24.87 -9.58 -11.99
CA TYR A 240 -24.70 -10.11 -10.62
C TYR A 240 -25.44 -11.44 -10.44
N ASP A 241 -24.72 -12.51 -10.13
CA ASP A 241 -25.30 -13.83 -9.89
C ASP A 241 -25.84 -13.95 -8.44
N ARG A 242 -27.11 -13.56 -8.28
CA ARG A 242 -27.83 -13.71 -7.01
C ARG A 242 -28.10 -15.17 -6.64
N GLY A 243 -28.17 -16.07 -7.62
CA GLY A 243 -28.41 -17.50 -7.39
C GLY A 243 -27.21 -18.16 -6.71
N ARG A 244 -26.00 -17.87 -7.19
CA ARG A 244 -24.74 -18.30 -6.58
C ARG A 244 -24.58 -17.76 -5.16
N LEU A 245 -24.91 -16.48 -4.94
CA LEU A 245 -24.90 -15.87 -3.60
C LEU A 245 -25.91 -16.54 -2.65
N ALA A 246 -27.16 -16.71 -3.06
CA ALA A 246 -28.21 -17.33 -2.24
C ALA A 246 -27.88 -18.79 -1.87
N ALA A 247 -27.22 -19.50 -2.79
CA ALA A 247 -26.75 -20.86 -2.56
C ALA A 247 -25.42 -20.96 -1.79
N LYS A 248 -24.82 -19.83 -1.38
CA LYS A 248 -23.52 -19.76 -0.69
C LYS A 248 -22.37 -20.45 -1.45
N ARG A 249 -22.44 -20.48 -2.79
CA ARG A 249 -21.39 -21.06 -3.63
C ARG A 249 -20.35 -20.01 -3.97
N PHE A 250 -19.43 -19.74 -3.05
CA PHE A 250 -18.50 -18.62 -3.17
C PHE A 250 -17.33 -18.86 -4.13
N ASP A 251 -16.97 -20.10 -4.40
CA ASP A 251 -15.91 -20.43 -5.36
C ASP A 251 -16.44 -20.46 -6.80
N TRP A 252 -15.58 -20.15 -7.77
CA TRP A 252 -15.96 -20.14 -9.17
C TRP A 252 -16.14 -21.56 -9.72
N GLU A 253 -17.31 -21.82 -10.30
CA GLU A 253 -17.71 -23.14 -10.83
C GLU A 253 -17.83 -23.16 -12.37
N GLY A 254 -17.51 -22.03 -13.04
CA GLY A 254 -17.59 -21.93 -14.50
C GLY A 254 -16.52 -22.76 -15.21
N ALA A 255 -16.71 -22.95 -16.53
CA ALA A 255 -15.83 -23.76 -17.37
C ALA A 255 -14.42 -23.18 -17.52
N ASP A 256 -14.31 -21.85 -17.52
CA ASP A 256 -13.07 -21.09 -17.48
C ASP A 256 -13.27 -19.79 -16.67
N TYR A 257 -12.20 -19.03 -16.41
CA TYR A 257 -12.25 -17.75 -15.70
C TYR A 257 -11.69 -16.60 -16.55
N ARG A 258 -12.10 -16.53 -17.82
CA ARG A 258 -11.68 -15.48 -18.75
C ARG A 258 -12.54 -14.23 -18.65
N LEU A 259 -12.00 -13.06 -18.97
CA LEU A 259 -12.73 -11.79 -18.93
C LEU A 259 -13.99 -11.79 -19.80
N LYS A 260 -13.90 -12.41 -20.99
CA LYS A 260 -15.06 -12.58 -21.87
C LYS A 260 -16.16 -13.41 -21.20
N THR A 261 -15.79 -14.56 -20.62
CA THR A 261 -16.73 -15.47 -19.96
C THR A 261 -17.40 -14.79 -18.78
N ILE A 262 -16.62 -14.15 -17.90
CA ILE A 262 -17.16 -13.44 -16.72
C ILE A 262 -18.18 -12.38 -17.15
N ARG A 263 -17.90 -11.63 -18.23
CA ARG A 263 -18.83 -10.64 -18.77
C ARG A 263 -20.13 -11.24 -19.28
N GLU A 264 -20.07 -12.41 -19.90
CA GLU A 264 -21.23 -13.08 -20.50
C GLU A 264 -22.07 -13.84 -19.46
N THR A 265 -21.44 -14.61 -18.57
CA THR A 265 -22.12 -15.47 -17.61
C THR A 265 -22.50 -14.75 -16.31
N GLY A 266 -21.84 -13.62 -16.02
CA GLY A 266 -21.97 -12.94 -14.74
C GLY A 266 -21.18 -13.62 -13.62
N GLY A 267 -21.28 -13.05 -12.43
CA GLY A 267 -20.62 -13.52 -11.21
C GLY A 267 -21.03 -12.73 -9.98
N ILE A 268 -20.37 -12.99 -8.85
CA ILE A 268 -20.56 -12.22 -7.61
C ILE A 268 -19.56 -11.05 -7.55
N CYS A 269 -19.56 -10.29 -6.45
CA CYS A 269 -18.75 -9.07 -6.31
C CYS A 269 -17.25 -9.25 -6.66
N THR A 270 -16.67 -10.41 -6.32
CA THR A 270 -15.26 -10.73 -6.61
C THR A 270 -14.99 -10.84 -8.10
N ASP A 271 -15.89 -11.47 -8.86
CA ASP A 271 -15.76 -11.65 -10.30
C ASP A 271 -15.95 -10.32 -11.03
N GLN A 272 -16.91 -9.50 -10.58
CA GLN A 272 -17.10 -8.13 -11.07
C GLN A 272 -15.87 -7.25 -10.82
N ALA A 273 -15.28 -7.35 -9.63
CA ALA A 273 -14.09 -6.60 -9.26
C ALA A 273 -12.86 -7.04 -10.08
N TYR A 274 -12.68 -8.35 -10.27
CA TYR A 274 -11.64 -8.93 -11.12
C TYR A 274 -11.78 -8.45 -12.56
N PHE A 275 -12.96 -8.61 -13.15
CA PHE A 275 -13.24 -8.17 -14.51
C PHE A 275 -12.93 -6.68 -14.68
N THR A 276 -13.39 -5.84 -13.76
CA THR A 276 -13.19 -4.39 -13.80
C THR A 276 -11.70 -4.04 -13.73
N ALA A 277 -10.96 -4.61 -12.78
CA ALA A 277 -9.56 -4.30 -12.58
C ALA A 277 -8.71 -4.74 -13.78
N GLU A 278 -8.87 -5.97 -14.26
CA GLU A 278 -8.07 -6.51 -15.35
C GLU A 278 -8.45 -5.89 -16.71
N ALA A 279 -9.74 -5.60 -16.96
CA ALA A 279 -10.16 -4.86 -18.15
C ALA A 279 -9.62 -3.43 -18.15
N ALA A 280 -9.60 -2.75 -17.00
CA ALA A 280 -9.01 -1.43 -16.87
C ALA A 280 -7.49 -1.46 -17.14
N LYS A 281 -6.75 -2.41 -16.53
CA LYS A 281 -5.32 -2.62 -16.78
C LYS A 281 -5.03 -2.89 -18.25
N ALA A 282 -5.79 -3.77 -18.89
CA ALA A 282 -5.63 -4.07 -20.31
C ALA A 282 -5.76 -2.83 -21.21
N ARG A 283 -6.55 -1.84 -20.77
CA ARG A 283 -6.75 -0.53 -21.39
C ARG A 283 -5.77 0.55 -20.88
N GLY A 284 -4.71 0.18 -20.17
CA GLY A 284 -3.67 1.10 -19.71
C GLY A 284 -4.03 1.91 -18.47
N VAL A 285 -5.00 1.45 -17.67
CA VAL A 285 -5.42 2.11 -16.43
C VAL A 285 -4.93 1.28 -15.24
N PRO A 286 -4.01 1.80 -14.40
CA PRO A 286 -3.68 1.19 -13.12
C PRO A 286 -4.95 0.94 -12.29
N ALA A 287 -5.10 -0.28 -11.79
CA ALA A 287 -6.29 -0.70 -11.05
C ALA A 287 -5.99 -1.87 -10.13
N PHE A 288 -6.79 -2.07 -9.08
CA PHE A 288 -6.64 -3.20 -8.17
C PHE A 288 -7.94 -3.48 -7.41
N ILE A 289 -8.03 -4.65 -6.79
CA ILE A 289 -9.22 -5.10 -6.07
C ILE A 289 -9.07 -4.73 -4.59
N PHE A 290 -10.12 -4.14 -4.02
CA PHE A 290 -10.33 -4.08 -2.60
C PHE A 290 -11.30 -5.18 -2.16
N THR A 291 -11.09 -5.67 -0.95
CA THR A 291 -12.00 -6.55 -0.22
C THR A 291 -12.31 -5.93 1.14
N GLY A 292 -13.51 -6.16 1.65
CA GLY A 292 -13.91 -5.62 2.95
C GLY A 292 -15.16 -6.29 3.50
N ALA A 293 -15.38 -6.15 4.80
CA ALA A 293 -16.61 -6.58 5.44
C ALA A 293 -17.53 -5.38 5.67
N GLY A 294 -18.83 -5.59 5.49
CA GLY A 294 -19.89 -4.63 5.80
C GLY A 294 -21.04 -5.29 6.55
N SER A 295 -22.11 -4.53 6.72
CA SER A 295 -23.31 -4.95 7.47
C SER A 295 -24.04 -6.17 6.89
N ASP A 296 -23.84 -6.45 5.60
CA ASP A 296 -24.49 -7.53 4.84
C ASP A 296 -23.50 -8.64 4.39
N GLY A 297 -22.23 -8.58 4.80
CA GLY A 297 -21.23 -9.63 4.53
C GLY A 297 -19.90 -9.12 3.98
N PHE A 298 -19.15 -10.02 3.33
CA PHE A 298 -17.90 -9.69 2.66
C PHE A 298 -18.14 -9.27 1.21
N HIS A 299 -17.45 -8.23 0.78
CA HIS A 299 -17.57 -7.66 -0.57
C HIS A 299 -16.21 -7.38 -1.18
N ALA A 300 -16.20 -7.33 -2.51
CA ALA A 300 -15.06 -6.93 -3.31
C ALA A 300 -15.46 -5.83 -4.29
N TRP A 301 -14.62 -4.82 -4.42
CA TRP A 301 -14.81 -3.69 -5.33
C TRP A 301 -13.49 -3.28 -5.94
N THR A 302 -13.50 -2.32 -6.86
CA THR A 302 -12.30 -1.94 -7.62
C THR A 302 -11.84 -0.53 -7.28
N ALA A 303 -10.53 -0.37 -7.19
CA ALA A 303 -9.85 0.91 -7.31
C ALA A 303 -9.32 1.05 -8.74
N ALA A 304 -9.46 2.25 -9.33
CA ALA A 304 -8.84 2.56 -10.61
C ALA A 304 -8.40 4.01 -10.67
N MET A 305 -7.29 4.26 -11.35
CA MET A 305 -6.79 5.60 -11.59
C MET A 305 -7.72 6.35 -12.56
N LYS A 306 -8.04 7.61 -12.25
CA LYS A 306 -8.86 8.50 -13.11
C LYS A 306 -8.00 9.39 -14.00
N LYS A 307 -6.82 9.74 -13.51
CA LYS A 307 -5.69 10.40 -14.19
C LYS A 307 -4.45 10.22 -13.31
N PRO A 308 -3.21 10.37 -13.82
CA PRO A 308 -2.02 10.34 -12.98
C PRO A 308 -2.17 11.22 -11.73
N GLY A 309 -1.87 10.66 -10.57
CA GLY A 309 -2.00 11.25 -9.24
C GLY A 309 -3.43 11.37 -8.70
N ASN A 310 -4.44 10.77 -9.34
CA ASN A 310 -5.83 10.81 -8.88
C ASN A 310 -6.55 9.48 -9.09
N TRP A 311 -7.06 8.93 -8.00
CA TRP A 311 -7.64 7.58 -7.94
C TRP A 311 -9.06 7.57 -7.41
N GLU A 312 -9.88 6.69 -7.97
CA GLU A 312 -11.21 6.35 -7.46
C GLU A 312 -11.15 4.97 -6.80
N PHE A 313 -11.46 4.89 -5.51
CA PHE A 313 -11.32 3.68 -4.68
C PHE A 313 -12.65 2.97 -4.39
N GLY A 314 -13.77 3.47 -4.92
CA GLY A 314 -15.13 3.01 -4.65
C GLY A 314 -15.88 2.45 -5.86
N ILE A 315 -15.20 2.01 -6.92
CA ILE A 315 -15.88 1.46 -8.10
C ILE A 315 -16.57 0.14 -7.73
N GLY A 316 -17.89 0.15 -7.67
CA GLY A 316 -18.69 -1.01 -7.23
C GLY A 316 -18.85 -1.12 -5.71
N ARG A 317 -18.42 -0.11 -4.93
CA ARG A 317 -18.61 -0.07 -3.47
C ARG A 317 -20.05 0.38 -3.19
N TYR A 318 -20.93 -0.53 -2.76
CA TYR A 318 -22.32 -0.20 -2.43
C TYR A 318 -22.39 0.70 -1.18
N GLU A 319 -22.91 1.92 -1.34
CA GLU A 319 -23.01 2.93 -0.27
C GLU A 319 -23.86 2.47 0.94
N GLY A 320 -24.88 1.64 0.71
CA GLY A 320 -25.83 1.21 1.75
C GLY A 320 -25.28 0.19 2.76
N ALA A 321 -24.16 -0.46 2.46
CA ALA A 321 -23.66 -1.58 3.25
C ALA A 321 -22.62 -1.19 4.32
N ARG A 322 -22.26 0.12 4.41
CA ARG A 322 -21.28 0.67 5.36
C ARG A 322 -19.96 -0.11 5.38
N PHE A 323 -19.40 -0.41 4.21
CA PHE A 323 -18.05 -0.95 4.12
C PHE A 323 -17.08 0.09 4.63
N VAL A 324 -16.41 -0.19 5.74
CA VAL A 324 -15.65 0.87 6.38
C VAL A 324 -14.19 0.91 5.93
N THR A 325 -13.53 -0.26 5.80
CA THR A 325 -12.11 -0.35 5.42
C THR A 325 -11.93 -1.34 4.28
N GLY A 326 -11.42 -0.89 3.14
CA GLY A 326 -10.99 -1.75 2.04
C GLY A 326 -9.58 -2.27 2.24
N ARG A 327 -9.32 -3.52 1.88
CA ARG A 327 -7.99 -4.13 1.91
C ARG A 327 -7.63 -4.69 0.54
N THR A 328 -6.40 -4.44 0.11
CA THR A 328 -5.80 -4.97 -1.11
C THR A 328 -4.44 -5.60 -0.78
N ILE A 329 -3.78 -6.14 -1.80
CA ILE A 329 -2.42 -6.66 -1.71
C ILE A 329 -1.55 -5.75 -2.56
N ASP A 330 -0.49 -5.19 -1.98
CA ASP A 330 0.52 -4.44 -2.72
C ASP A 330 1.25 -5.39 -3.69
N PRO A 331 1.23 -5.14 -5.01
CA PRO A 331 1.80 -6.06 -5.98
C PRO A 331 3.32 -6.13 -5.97
N GLN A 332 4.01 -5.22 -5.30
CA GLN A 332 5.47 -5.28 -5.14
C GLN A 332 5.85 -6.17 -3.95
N THR A 333 5.24 -5.94 -2.79
CA THR A 333 5.64 -6.62 -1.54
C THR A 333 4.80 -7.85 -1.21
N TRP A 334 3.65 -8.02 -1.86
CA TRP A 334 2.59 -8.99 -1.55
C TRP A 334 2.02 -8.87 -0.13
N GLU A 335 2.27 -7.75 0.54
CA GLU A 335 1.71 -7.44 1.85
C GLU A 335 0.34 -6.76 1.72
N THR A 336 -0.48 -6.86 2.77
CA THR A 336 -1.81 -6.23 2.79
C THR A 336 -1.68 -4.72 2.96
N ALA A 337 -2.41 -3.95 2.16
CA ALA A 337 -2.56 -2.50 2.30
C ALA A 337 -4.04 -2.13 2.37
N SER A 338 -4.41 -1.15 3.20
CA SER A 338 -5.77 -0.62 3.25
C SER A 338 -6.00 0.53 2.24
N ASP A 339 -7.25 0.84 1.93
CA ASP A 339 -7.61 2.04 1.16
C ASP A 339 -7.08 3.32 1.80
N HIS A 340 -6.98 3.35 3.13
CA HIS A 340 -6.42 4.47 3.88
C HIS A 340 -4.89 4.53 3.85
N ASP A 341 -4.20 3.39 3.83
CA ASP A 341 -2.73 3.35 3.61
C ASP A 341 -2.37 3.91 2.23
N LEU A 342 -3.25 3.65 1.25
CA LEU A 342 -3.11 4.09 -0.12
C LEU A 342 -3.68 5.50 -0.38
N GLU A 343 -4.13 6.22 0.65
CA GLU A 343 -4.64 7.60 0.52
C GLU A 343 -3.59 8.54 -0.07
N SER A 344 -2.31 8.29 0.22
CA SER A 344 -1.21 9.04 -0.39
C SER A 344 -1.15 8.94 -1.92
N LEU A 345 -1.59 7.82 -2.50
CA LEU A 345 -1.75 7.67 -3.96
C LEU A 345 -2.88 8.55 -4.49
N ARG A 346 -3.98 8.71 -3.74
CA ARG A 346 -5.13 9.58 -4.14
C ARG A 346 -4.77 11.06 -4.13
N GLU A 347 -3.92 11.47 -3.19
CA GLU A 347 -3.52 12.86 -3.03
C GLU A 347 -2.35 13.27 -3.95
N GLY A 348 -1.59 12.30 -4.46
CA GLY A 348 -0.49 12.51 -5.41
C GLY A 348 0.68 13.35 -4.87
N PHE A 349 0.69 13.67 -3.57
CA PHE A 349 1.67 14.62 -3.00
C PHE A 349 3.10 14.13 -3.06
N ARG A 350 3.29 12.80 -3.10
CA ARG A 350 4.61 12.16 -3.20
C ARG A 350 5.38 12.59 -4.46
N ASN A 351 4.65 12.98 -5.50
CA ASN A 351 5.26 13.45 -6.75
C ASN A 351 5.83 14.88 -6.66
N GLY A 352 5.51 15.63 -5.59
CA GLY A 352 5.88 17.03 -5.42
C GLY A 352 7.27 17.25 -4.83
N GLY A 353 7.92 18.38 -5.18
CA GLY A 353 9.29 18.68 -4.76
C GLY A 353 9.49 18.73 -3.24
N LYS A 354 8.51 19.24 -2.48
CA LYS A 354 8.55 19.26 -1.00
C LYS A 354 8.64 17.88 -0.38
N TYR A 355 7.93 16.91 -0.96
CA TYR A 355 7.97 15.53 -0.46
C TYR A 355 9.32 14.88 -0.77
N ARG A 356 9.88 15.11 -1.97
CA ARG A 356 11.23 14.63 -2.31
C ARG A 356 12.31 15.21 -1.41
N GLU A 357 12.20 16.50 -1.07
CA GLU A 357 13.09 17.13 -0.09
C GLU A 357 12.95 16.49 1.30
N ASN A 358 11.71 16.20 1.73
CA ASN A 358 11.48 15.42 2.94
C ASN A 358 12.13 14.02 2.87
N GLU A 359 12.01 13.31 1.76
CA GLU A 359 12.59 11.96 1.60
C GLU A 359 14.11 12.00 1.71
N LEU A 360 14.76 12.97 1.06
CA LEU A 360 16.20 13.18 1.18
C LEU A 360 16.60 13.37 2.65
N HIS A 361 15.97 14.30 3.37
CA HIS A 361 16.26 14.53 4.78
C HIS A 361 15.97 13.30 5.65
N THR A 362 14.97 12.49 5.28
CA THR A 362 14.63 11.23 5.95
C THR A 362 15.71 10.17 5.74
N ILE A 363 16.26 10.05 4.53
CA ILE A 363 17.38 9.13 4.24
C ILE A 363 18.61 9.55 5.06
N PHE A 364 18.96 10.84 5.08
CA PHE A 364 20.07 11.32 5.92
C PHE A 364 19.81 11.13 7.41
N ALA A 365 18.57 11.32 7.88
CA ALA A 365 18.20 11.03 9.25
C ALA A 365 18.44 9.54 9.61
N GLU A 366 18.07 8.63 8.72
CA GLU A 366 18.33 7.19 8.89
C GLU A 366 19.82 6.86 8.86
N ARG A 367 20.61 7.49 7.97
CA ARG A 367 22.07 7.31 7.90
C ARG A 367 22.73 7.72 9.21
N PHE A 368 22.42 8.91 9.73
CA PHE A 368 22.92 9.37 11.02
C PHE A 368 22.48 8.44 12.16
N PHE A 369 21.23 7.96 12.14
CA PHE A 369 20.72 7.06 13.16
C PHE A 369 21.50 5.74 13.18
N LYS A 370 21.73 5.13 12.02
CA LYS A 370 22.53 3.89 11.88
C LYS A 370 23.99 4.09 12.28
N ALA A 371 24.55 5.28 12.07
CA ALA A 371 25.90 5.65 12.49
C ALA A 371 26.02 5.97 14.00
N GLY A 372 24.90 5.98 14.74
CA GLY A 372 24.87 6.35 16.16
C GLY A 372 24.86 7.85 16.43
N ASP A 373 24.85 8.70 15.40
CA ASP A 373 24.65 10.14 15.53
C ASP A 373 23.16 10.47 15.66
N TYR A 374 22.60 10.18 16.82
CA TYR A 374 21.18 10.42 17.10
C TYR A 374 20.82 11.92 17.08
N ALA A 375 21.78 12.81 17.34
CA ALA A 375 21.56 14.26 17.29
C ALA A 375 21.42 14.76 15.83
N GLY A 376 22.32 14.33 14.94
CA GLY A 376 22.22 14.59 13.51
C GLY A 376 20.98 13.95 12.88
N ALA A 377 20.62 12.75 13.33
CA ALA A 377 19.40 12.06 12.91
C ALA A 377 18.14 12.85 13.29
N GLU A 378 18.04 13.30 14.55
CA GLU A 378 16.95 14.15 15.01
C GLU A 378 16.87 15.47 14.22
N LYS A 379 18.01 16.15 14.02
CA LYS A 379 18.07 17.41 13.26
C LYS A 379 17.57 17.23 11.83
N SER A 380 17.99 16.15 11.17
CA SER A 380 17.57 15.83 9.79
C SER A 380 16.10 15.44 9.72
N ALA A 381 15.61 14.64 10.69
CA ALA A 381 14.19 14.29 10.77
C ALA A 381 13.29 15.54 10.95
N ARG A 382 13.71 16.51 11.76
CA ARG A 382 13.00 17.80 11.91
C ARG A 382 12.96 18.61 10.61
N ARG A 383 14.07 18.63 9.84
CA ARG A 383 14.10 19.26 8.51
C ARG A 383 13.13 18.57 7.55
N ALA A 384 13.13 17.23 7.54
CA ALA A 384 12.20 16.44 6.73
C ALA A 384 10.75 16.83 7.02
N ILE A 385 10.35 16.80 8.30
CA ILE A 385 9.00 17.14 8.75
C ILE A 385 8.61 18.59 8.38
N SER A 386 9.59 19.51 8.41
CA SER A 386 9.37 20.91 8.04
C SER A 386 9.12 21.09 6.54
N ALA A 387 9.78 20.29 5.69
CA ALA A 387 9.55 20.28 4.25
C ALA A 387 8.17 19.71 3.89
N ASP A 388 7.85 18.52 4.43
CA ASP A 388 6.51 17.92 4.37
C ASP A 388 6.27 17.02 5.59
N LYS A 389 5.12 17.20 6.26
CA LYS A 389 4.78 16.45 7.47
C LYS A 389 4.21 15.06 7.22
N ARG A 390 3.91 14.69 5.97
CA ARG A 390 3.17 13.47 5.61
C ARG A 390 4.05 12.23 5.42
N ASN A 391 5.30 12.25 5.88
CA ASN A 391 6.17 11.08 5.89
C ASN A 391 6.30 10.50 7.31
N ALA A 392 5.63 9.37 7.56
CA ALA A 392 5.63 8.70 8.85
C ALA A 392 7.04 8.27 9.29
N LYS A 393 7.90 7.87 8.35
CA LYS A 393 9.27 7.45 8.64
C LYS A 393 10.11 8.58 9.25
N SER A 394 9.90 9.83 8.82
CA SER A 394 10.56 11.00 9.41
C SER A 394 10.17 11.18 10.87
N TRP A 395 8.89 11.01 11.21
CA TRP A 395 8.41 11.10 12.59
C TRP A 395 8.93 9.94 13.46
N ARG A 396 8.94 8.72 12.91
CA ARG A 396 9.53 7.55 13.57
C ARG A 396 10.99 7.78 13.94
N LEU A 397 11.81 8.24 12.99
CA LEU A 397 13.22 8.58 13.22
C LEU A 397 13.37 9.70 14.27
N LEU A 398 12.50 10.70 14.27
CA LEU A 398 12.51 11.76 15.30
C LEU A 398 12.28 11.19 16.70
N VAL A 399 11.27 10.32 16.86
CA VAL A 399 10.95 9.67 18.15
C VAL A 399 12.10 8.76 18.60
N ASP A 400 12.56 7.89 17.70
CA ASP A 400 13.59 6.90 18.03
C ASP A 400 14.92 7.57 18.36
N SER A 401 15.32 8.62 17.63
CA SER A 401 16.52 9.42 17.95
C SER A 401 16.44 10.04 19.33
N ALA A 402 15.31 10.65 19.69
CA ALA A 402 15.12 11.26 21.00
C ALA A 402 15.22 10.20 22.12
N ARG A 403 14.63 9.01 21.92
CA ARG A 403 14.75 7.89 22.87
C ARG A 403 16.18 7.38 23.02
N ARG A 404 16.91 7.22 21.91
CA ARG A 404 18.32 6.79 21.93
C ARG A 404 19.23 7.79 22.65
N ARG A 405 18.85 9.06 22.69
CA ARG A 405 19.51 10.12 23.47
C ARG A 405 19.09 10.16 24.95
N GLY A 406 18.16 9.30 25.38
CA GLY A 406 17.58 9.34 26.72
C GLY A 406 16.61 10.50 26.96
N ASP A 407 16.17 11.19 25.90
CA ASP A 407 15.24 12.32 26.00
C ASP A 407 13.79 11.86 25.81
N ALA A 408 13.25 11.20 26.84
CA ALA A 408 11.87 10.71 26.86
C ALA A 408 10.84 11.83 26.67
N LYS A 409 11.14 13.06 27.12
CA LYS A 409 10.26 14.22 26.98
C LYS A 409 10.12 14.63 25.51
N SER A 410 11.24 14.73 24.79
CA SER A 410 11.22 15.05 23.36
C SER A 410 10.61 13.93 22.53
N ALA A 411 10.85 12.66 22.87
CA ALA A 411 10.22 11.52 22.21
C ALA A 411 8.69 11.58 22.35
N ARG A 412 8.18 11.83 23.56
CA ARG A 412 6.75 11.97 23.81
C ARG A 412 6.15 13.18 23.09
N ALA A 413 6.84 14.31 23.07
CA ALA A 413 6.40 15.50 22.34
C ALA A 413 6.33 15.24 20.81
N ALA A 414 7.28 14.47 20.26
CA ALA A 414 7.27 14.06 18.87
C ALA A 414 6.10 13.11 18.56
N LEU A 415 5.80 12.15 19.45
CA LEU A 415 4.63 11.27 19.32
C LEU A 415 3.32 12.06 19.30
N ASP A 416 3.13 12.99 20.24
CA ASP A 416 1.92 13.83 20.29
C ASP A 416 1.78 14.69 19.02
N ALA A 417 2.88 15.26 18.52
CA ALA A 417 2.89 16.00 17.27
C ALA A 417 2.60 15.11 16.04
N ALA A 418 3.13 13.89 16.00
CA ALA A 418 2.86 12.93 14.93
C ALA A 418 1.38 12.53 14.89
N VAL A 419 0.78 12.24 16.05
CA VAL A 419 -0.67 11.96 16.18
C VAL A 419 -1.52 13.10 15.60
N LYS A 420 -1.12 14.35 15.82
CA LYS A 420 -1.79 15.52 15.22
C LYS A 420 -1.53 15.64 13.72
N ALA A 421 -0.30 15.40 13.28
CA ALA A 421 0.09 15.48 11.87
C ALA A 421 -0.65 14.47 11.00
N PHE A 422 -0.83 13.25 11.52
CA PHE A 422 -1.51 12.14 10.83
C PHE A 422 -2.97 12.01 11.19
N PHE A 423 -3.61 13.04 11.75
CA PHE A 423 -5.03 12.98 12.11
C PHE A 423 -5.93 12.54 10.94
N LYS A 424 -5.58 12.85 9.69
CA LYS A 424 -6.34 12.41 8.50
C LYS A 424 -5.98 11.02 7.98
N TYR A 425 -4.91 10.41 8.48
CA TYR A 425 -4.41 9.09 8.07
C TYR A 425 -4.55 8.12 9.26
N PRO A 426 -5.71 7.46 9.40
CA PRO A 426 -6.08 6.77 10.64
C PRO A 426 -5.14 5.62 11.02
N ASP A 427 -4.53 4.90 10.06
CA ASP A 427 -3.54 3.85 10.34
C ASP A 427 -2.28 4.41 11.00
N ILE A 428 -1.73 5.47 10.41
CA ILE A 428 -0.50 6.12 10.89
C ILE A 428 -0.76 6.80 12.24
N ASP A 429 -1.90 7.47 12.41
CA ASP A 429 -2.35 7.99 13.72
C ASP A 429 -2.41 6.86 14.75
N ALA A 430 -3.09 5.75 14.42
CA ALA A 430 -3.23 4.61 15.31
C ALA A 430 -1.88 4.02 15.74
N GLU A 431 -0.90 3.94 14.84
CA GLU A 431 0.46 3.48 15.18
C GLU A 431 1.11 4.38 16.25
N PHE A 432 1.29 5.68 15.96
CA PHE A 432 1.93 6.61 16.90
C PHE A 432 1.13 6.76 18.20
N ARG A 433 -0.20 6.68 18.12
CA ARG A 433 -1.06 6.82 19.28
C ARG A 433 -0.96 5.63 20.23
N ARG A 434 -0.85 4.39 19.74
CA ARG A 434 -0.64 3.21 20.61
C ARG A 434 0.62 3.38 21.43
N GLU A 435 1.68 3.86 20.80
CA GLU A 435 2.96 4.09 21.43
C GLU A 435 2.91 5.23 22.46
N LEU A 436 2.22 6.33 22.14
CA LEU A 436 1.98 7.40 23.10
C LEU A 436 1.16 6.93 24.31
N ILE A 437 0.16 6.08 24.10
CA ILE A 437 -0.61 5.45 25.18
C ILE A 437 0.29 4.58 26.05
N ALA A 438 1.18 3.78 25.44
CA ALA A 438 2.13 2.96 26.17
C ALA A 438 3.09 3.82 27.02
N ASP A 439 3.62 4.92 26.46
CA ASP A 439 4.48 5.86 27.19
C ASP A 439 3.76 6.51 28.38
N LEU A 440 2.48 6.88 28.22
CA LEU A 440 1.66 7.44 29.30
C LEU A 440 1.43 6.42 30.42
N LYS A 441 1.09 5.17 30.08
CA LYS A 441 0.91 4.09 31.07
C LYS A 441 2.20 3.78 31.81
N ALA A 442 3.34 3.74 31.11
CA ALA A 442 4.65 3.53 31.73
C ALA A 442 5.03 4.64 32.72
N SER A 443 4.41 5.82 32.61
CA SER A 443 4.57 6.94 33.54
C SER A 443 3.41 7.07 34.54
N SER A 444 2.56 6.04 34.67
CA SER A 444 1.39 6.03 35.56
C SER A 444 0.37 7.14 35.28
N GLU A 445 0.30 7.62 34.02
CA GLU A 445 -0.67 8.62 33.56
C GLU A 445 -1.92 7.95 32.94
N ASP A 446 -2.50 6.98 33.64
CA ASP A 446 -3.58 6.11 33.13
C ASP A 446 -4.82 6.87 32.65
N ALA A 447 -5.17 7.97 33.32
CA ALA A 447 -6.29 8.81 32.91
C ALA A 447 -6.06 9.45 31.53
N ALA A 448 -4.83 9.92 31.26
CA ALA A 448 -4.45 10.49 29.98
C ALA A 448 -4.39 9.40 28.89
N ALA A 449 -3.81 8.25 29.20
CA ALA A 449 -3.78 7.08 28.31
C ALA A 449 -5.19 6.64 27.91
N ARG A 450 -6.12 6.55 28.88
CA ARG A 450 -7.52 6.18 28.65
C ARG A 450 -8.27 7.22 27.83
N LYS A 451 -8.05 8.51 28.10
CA LYS A 451 -8.62 9.61 27.31
C LYS A 451 -8.16 9.51 25.85
N LEU A 452 -6.88 9.26 25.63
CA LEU A 452 -6.30 9.14 24.30
C LEU A 452 -6.84 7.92 23.54
N SER A 453 -6.95 6.76 24.21
CA SER A 453 -7.60 5.55 23.67
C SER A 453 -9.06 5.81 23.29
N THR A 454 -9.84 6.40 24.21
CA THR A 454 -11.26 6.71 23.97
C THR A 454 -11.42 7.69 22.80
N SER A 455 -10.54 8.69 22.68
CA SER A 455 -10.60 9.67 21.61
C SER A 455 -10.44 9.05 20.22
N ILE A 456 -9.52 8.09 20.04
CA ILE A 456 -9.38 7.42 18.75
C ILE A 456 -10.55 6.47 18.49
N ILE A 457 -11.03 5.72 19.49
CA ILE A 457 -12.21 4.87 19.35
C ILE A 457 -13.41 5.68 18.85
N ILE A 458 -13.70 6.83 19.47
CA ILE A 458 -14.82 7.68 19.07
C ILE A 458 -14.62 8.29 17.68
N LYS A 459 -13.39 8.71 17.35
CA LYS A 459 -13.04 9.25 16.04
C LYS A 459 -13.22 8.20 14.93
N THR A 460 -12.75 6.98 15.15
CA THR A 460 -12.67 5.96 14.11
C THR A 460 -13.84 4.98 14.11
N LYS A 461 -14.73 4.96 15.11
CA LYS A 461 -15.82 3.96 15.18
C LYS A 461 -16.69 3.84 13.92
N SER A 462 -16.87 4.91 13.17
CA SER A 462 -17.71 4.93 11.96
C SER A 462 -16.92 4.73 10.67
N GLU A 463 -15.74 5.33 10.57
CA GLU A 463 -14.90 5.35 9.35
C GLU A 463 -13.71 4.39 9.37
N ARG A 464 -13.35 3.84 10.55
CA ARG A 464 -12.31 2.82 10.80
C ARG A 464 -12.58 1.98 12.06
N PRO A 465 -13.73 1.27 12.13
CA PRO A 465 -14.11 0.44 13.27
C PRO A 465 -13.11 -0.67 13.53
N ASP A 466 -12.35 -1.14 12.53
CA ASP A 466 -11.27 -2.09 12.76
C ASP A 466 -10.17 -1.52 13.69
N ILE A 467 -9.81 -0.25 13.50
CA ILE A 467 -8.92 0.48 14.41
C ILE A 467 -9.63 0.70 15.75
N ALA A 468 -10.85 1.23 15.75
CA ALA A 468 -11.58 1.51 16.99
C ALA A 468 -11.74 0.25 17.87
N MET A 469 -12.13 -0.88 17.26
CA MET A 469 -12.24 -2.18 17.91
C MET A 469 -10.87 -2.70 18.34
N SER A 470 -9.79 -2.45 17.57
CA SER A 470 -8.43 -2.79 18.01
C SER A 470 -8.02 -2.08 19.30
N PHE A 471 -8.33 -0.78 19.45
CA PHE A 471 -8.07 -0.06 20.71
C PHE A 471 -8.98 -0.52 21.84
N ALA A 472 -10.25 -0.80 21.54
CA ALA A 472 -11.18 -1.37 22.53
C ALA A 472 -10.69 -2.74 23.03
N ARG A 473 -10.25 -3.62 22.13
CA ARG A 473 -9.69 -4.94 22.49
C ARG A 473 -8.46 -4.81 23.39
N ALA A 474 -7.54 -3.90 23.08
CA ALA A 474 -6.35 -3.68 23.90
C ALA A 474 -6.71 -3.32 25.36
N GLU A 475 -7.70 -2.43 25.58
CA GLU A 475 -8.16 -2.10 26.95
C GLU A 475 -8.77 -3.32 27.66
N LEU A 476 -9.50 -4.18 26.94
CA LEU A 476 -10.12 -5.37 27.51
C LEU A 476 -9.11 -6.49 27.80
N GLU A 477 -8.11 -6.66 26.94
CA GLU A 477 -7.02 -7.62 27.15
C GLU A 477 -6.17 -7.25 28.36
N GLU A 478 -6.01 -5.96 28.65
CA GLU A 478 -5.39 -5.47 29.89
C GLU A 478 -6.24 -5.80 31.13
N ASP A 479 -7.55 -5.59 31.09
CA ASP A 479 -8.45 -5.98 32.20
C ASP A 479 -8.40 -7.50 32.43
N ILE A 480 -8.31 -8.30 31.36
CA ILE A 480 -8.07 -9.75 31.45
C ILE A 480 -6.73 -10.04 32.13
N ALA A 481 -5.65 -9.35 31.74
CA ALA A 481 -4.33 -9.56 32.32
C ALA A 481 -4.28 -9.16 33.82
N ALA A 482 -5.02 -8.12 34.21
CA ALA A 482 -5.08 -7.63 35.59
C ALA A 482 -5.82 -8.56 36.56
N GLY A 483 -6.68 -9.47 36.07
CA GLY A 483 -7.44 -10.36 36.96
C GLY A 483 -8.78 -9.81 37.43
N GLU A 484 -9.16 -8.59 37.03
CA GLU A 484 -10.32 -7.89 37.57
C GLU A 484 -11.60 -8.20 36.77
N ALA A 485 -12.26 -9.34 37.06
CA ALA A 485 -13.42 -9.81 36.30
C ALA A 485 -14.60 -8.80 36.27
N GLU A 486 -14.88 -8.11 37.37
CA GLU A 486 -15.93 -7.10 37.45
C GLU A 486 -15.62 -5.87 36.57
N ARG A 487 -14.35 -5.45 36.58
CA ARG A 487 -13.87 -4.36 35.73
C ARG A 487 -13.95 -4.76 34.27
N LEU A 488 -13.51 -5.97 33.92
CA LEU A 488 -13.63 -6.50 32.56
C LEU A 488 -15.08 -6.45 32.08
N ALA A 489 -16.04 -6.94 32.86
CA ALA A 489 -17.46 -6.91 32.47
C ALA A 489 -17.96 -5.48 32.24
N THR A 490 -17.54 -4.54 33.09
CA THR A 490 -17.91 -3.12 33.00
C THR A 490 -17.30 -2.45 31.76
N SER A 491 -15.99 -2.61 31.55
CA SER A 491 -15.27 -2.12 30.36
C SER A 491 -15.83 -2.74 29.08
N TYR A 492 -16.11 -4.04 29.09
CA TYR A 492 -16.66 -4.78 27.97
C TYR A 492 -18.01 -4.23 27.55
N LYS A 493 -18.95 -4.07 28.50
CA LYS A 493 -20.26 -3.47 28.24
C LYS A 493 -20.14 -2.07 27.64
N ARG A 494 -19.27 -1.23 28.20
CA ARG A 494 -19.04 0.15 27.72
C ARG A 494 -18.50 0.15 26.30
N LEU A 495 -17.43 -0.59 26.04
CA LEU A 495 -16.73 -0.60 24.75
C LEU A 495 -17.56 -1.27 23.66
N LEU A 496 -18.21 -2.40 23.96
CA LEU A 496 -19.12 -3.05 23.02
C LEU A 496 -20.33 -2.15 22.70
N GLY A 497 -20.84 -1.42 23.70
CA GLY A 497 -21.96 -0.49 23.54
C GLY A 497 -21.70 0.63 22.53
N ILE A 498 -20.44 1.00 22.28
CA ILE A 498 -20.05 1.98 21.24
C ILE A 498 -20.41 1.47 19.84
N PHE A 499 -20.35 0.15 19.62
CA PHE A 499 -20.54 -0.51 18.33
C PHE A 499 -21.89 -1.22 18.20
N LYS A 500 -22.86 -0.92 19.08
CA LYS A 500 -24.20 -1.56 19.04
C LYS A 500 -24.95 -1.37 17.71
N GLY A 501 -24.59 -0.33 16.94
CA GLY A 501 -25.16 -0.07 15.61
C GLY A 501 -24.59 -0.96 14.50
N ASP A 502 -23.46 -1.62 14.75
CA ASP A 502 -22.72 -2.44 13.79
C ASP A 502 -22.47 -3.83 14.42
N ALA A 503 -23.56 -4.46 14.85
CA ALA A 503 -23.53 -5.59 15.76
C ALA A 503 -22.76 -6.82 15.23
N ALA A 504 -22.85 -7.14 13.94
CA ALA A 504 -22.10 -8.25 13.36
C ALA A 504 -20.59 -8.00 13.40
N MET A 505 -20.17 -6.78 13.06
CA MET A 505 -18.77 -6.38 13.13
C MET A 505 -18.26 -6.36 14.59
N ALA A 506 -19.08 -5.91 15.53
CA ALA A 506 -18.74 -5.91 16.95
C ALA A 506 -18.55 -7.33 17.50
N ALA A 507 -19.38 -8.28 17.06
CA ALA A 507 -19.23 -9.68 17.44
C ALA A 507 -17.91 -10.28 16.92
N THR A 508 -17.60 -10.09 15.64
CA THR A 508 -16.36 -10.62 15.04
C THR A 508 -15.11 -9.85 15.48
N GLY A 509 -15.24 -8.55 15.70
CA GLY A 509 -14.15 -7.63 15.99
C GLY A 509 -13.88 -7.43 17.48
N ILE A 510 -14.80 -7.76 18.39
CA ILE A 510 -14.58 -7.64 19.83
C ILE A 510 -14.92 -8.95 20.53
N THR A 511 -16.15 -9.45 20.39
CA THR A 511 -16.62 -10.61 21.18
C THR A 511 -15.75 -11.85 20.96
N ILE A 512 -15.58 -12.31 19.72
CA ILE A 512 -14.80 -13.52 19.43
C ILE A 512 -13.34 -13.39 19.90
N PRO A 513 -12.60 -12.30 19.58
CA PRO A 513 -11.24 -12.12 20.09
C PRO A 513 -11.12 -12.15 21.63
N ILE A 514 -12.06 -11.52 22.34
CA ILE A 514 -12.02 -11.44 23.81
C ILE A 514 -12.35 -12.79 24.45
N LEU A 515 -13.30 -13.54 23.89
CA LEU A 515 -13.54 -14.93 24.31
C LEU A 515 -12.29 -15.80 24.10
N ASN A 516 -11.65 -15.69 22.94
CA ASN A 516 -10.41 -16.42 22.67
C ASN A 516 -9.27 -16.03 23.63
N ALA A 517 -9.16 -14.74 23.99
CA ALA A 517 -8.18 -14.27 24.96
C ALA A 517 -8.42 -14.83 26.37
N LEU A 518 -9.68 -14.87 26.82
CA LEU A 518 -10.08 -15.49 28.08
C LEU A 518 -9.76 -16.99 28.11
N LEU A 519 -10.15 -17.73 27.06
CA LEU A 519 -9.86 -19.15 26.92
C LEU A 519 -8.36 -19.44 26.96
N LYS A 520 -7.54 -18.63 26.27
CA LYS A 520 -6.08 -18.75 26.30
C LYS A 520 -5.47 -18.53 27.69
N LYS A 521 -6.16 -17.76 28.55
CA LYS A 521 -5.76 -17.48 29.94
C LYS A 521 -6.39 -18.42 30.97
N GLY A 522 -7.15 -19.43 30.53
CA GLY A 522 -7.85 -20.37 31.43
C GLY A 522 -9.07 -19.77 32.14
N LYS A 523 -9.50 -18.57 31.75
CA LYS A 523 -10.62 -17.82 32.35
C LYS A 523 -11.95 -18.21 31.72
N ILE A 524 -12.31 -19.48 31.88
CA ILE A 524 -13.41 -20.11 31.16
C ILE A 524 -14.76 -19.63 31.69
N GLU A 525 -14.89 -19.42 33.00
CA GLU A 525 -16.14 -18.98 33.64
C GLU A 525 -16.53 -17.56 33.20
N GLU A 526 -15.54 -16.69 33.03
CA GLU A 526 -15.73 -15.31 32.60
C GLU A 526 -16.32 -15.22 31.17
N THR A 527 -16.20 -16.28 30.36
CA THR A 527 -16.81 -16.32 29.02
C THR A 527 -18.35 -16.24 29.06
N ASP A 528 -19.01 -16.75 30.11
CA ASP A 528 -20.47 -16.65 30.25
C ASP A 528 -20.91 -15.22 30.49
N THR A 529 -20.15 -14.49 31.32
CA THR A 529 -20.43 -13.08 31.59
C THR A 529 -20.29 -12.26 30.31
N ILE A 530 -19.23 -12.50 29.52
CA ILE A 530 -19.02 -11.84 28.24
C ILE A 530 -20.15 -12.16 27.24
N MET A 531 -20.57 -13.41 27.13
CA MET A 531 -21.67 -13.79 26.23
C MET A 531 -23.01 -13.19 26.68
N LYS A 532 -23.29 -13.18 27.98
CA LYS A 532 -24.48 -12.53 28.55
C LYS A 532 -24.52 -11.04 28.19
N VAL A 533 -23.41 -10.32 28.40
CA VAL A 533 -23.32 -8.89 28.03
C VAL A 533 -23.42 -8.69 26.52
N THR A 534 -22.86 -9.59 25.72
CA THR A 534 -22.96 -9.55 24.25
C THR A 534 -24.41 -9.59 23.80
N ARG A 535 -25.19 -10.58 24.25
CA ARG A 535 -26.61 -10.73 23.92
C ARG A 535 -27.46 -9.53 24.36
N GLN A 536 -27.13 -8.95 25.51
CA GLN A 536 -27.83 -7.76 26.02
C GLN A 536 -27.52 -6.48 25.22
N THR A 537 -26.32 -6.38 24.66
CA THR A 537 -25.82 -5.16 24.02
C THR A 537 -26.09 -5.16 22.51
N LEU A 538 -25.84 -6.30 21.86
CA LEU A 538 -26.01 -6.49 20.42
C LEU A 538 -27.42 -6.99 20.13
N LYS A 539 -28.36 -6.06 19.93
CA LYS A 539 -29.75 -6.42 19.60
C LYS A 539 -29.81 -7.13 18.24
N THR A 540 -30.49 -8.26 18.19
CA THR A 540 -30.61 -9.11 17.00
C THR A 540 -32.08 -9.27 16.59
N SER A 541 -32.34 -9.38 15.28
CA SER A 541 -33.59 -9.92 14.76
C SER A 541 -33.49 -11.45 14.64
N LYS A 542 -34.62 -12.15 14.81
CA LYS A 542 -34.68 -13.62 14.86
C LYS A 542 -34.13 -14.31 13.61
N ASP A 543 -34.19 -13.67 12.44
CA ASP A 543 -33.75 -14.22 11.16
C ASP A 543 -32.36 -13.69 10.70
N SER A 544 -31.60 -13.06 11.60
CA SER A 544 -30.29 -12.50 11.24
C SER A 544 -29.16 -13.53 11.31
N THR A 545 -28.19 -13.41 10.41
CA THR A 545 -26.92 -14.16 10.42
C THR A 545 -26.12 -13.98 11.71
N LEU A 546 -26.33 -12.86 12.42
CA LEU A 546 -25.73 -12.61 13.73
C LEU A 546 -26.29 -13.54 14.81
N VAL A 547 -27.59 -13.88 14.79
CA VAL A 547 -28.15 -14.86 15.75
C VAL A 547 -27.44 -16.20 15.57
N GLN A 548 -27.34 -16.67 14.32
CA GLN A 548 -26.65 -17.92 14.00
C GLN A 548 -25.20 -17.90 14.48
N LEU A 549 -24.48 -16.79 14.24
CA LEU A 549 -23.10 -16.63 14.72
C LEU A 549 -23.01 -16.75 16.25
N LEU A 550 -23.88 -16.06 17.00
CA LEU A 550 -23.83 -16.09 18.46
C LEU A 550 -24.23 -17.46 19.03
N ASP A 551 -25.22 -18.13 18.42
CA ASP A 551 -25.64 -19.48 18.80
C ASP A 551 -24.50 -20.50 18.58
N ASP A 552 -23.78 -20.38 17.46
CA ASP A 552 -22.63 -21.23 17.17
C ASP A 552 -21.47 -21.00 18.13
N ILE A 553 -21.20 -19.74 18.53
CA ILE A 553 -20.20 -19.41 19.55
C ILE A 553 -20.56 -20.06 20.89
N GLU A 554 -21.80 -19.92 21.36
CA GLU A 554 -22.25 -20.52 22.62
C GLU A 554 -22.14 -22.05 22.60
N ARG A 555 -22.50 -22.68 21.48
CA ARG A 555 -22.34 -24.12 21.28
C ARG A 555 -20.88 -24.56 21.36
N GLN A 556 -19.97 -23.80 20.75
CA GLN A 556 -18.53 -24.06 20.83
C GLN A 556 -17.99 -23.90 22.26
N LEU A 557 -18.38 -22.85 22.97
CA LEU A 557 -17.99 -22.62 24.36
C LEU A 557 -18.48 -23.75 25.29
N ALA A 558 -19.73 -24.19 25.13
CA ALA A 558 -20.28 -25.31 25.90
C ALA A 558 -19.47 -26.61 25.69
N ASN A 559 -19.06 -26.89 24.44
CA ASN A 559 -18.22 -28.04 24.13
C ASN A 559 -16.82 -27.93 24.76
N ILE A 560 -16.22 -26.73 24.78
CA ILE A 560 -14.92 -26.48 25.42
C ILE A 560 -15.02 -26.70 26.93
N LYS A 561 -16.05 -26.16 27.58
CA LYS A 561 -16.32 -26.34 29.02
C LYS A 561 -16.50 -27.80 29.40
N ALA A 562 -17.31 -28.54 28.64
CA ALA A 562 -17.52 -29.97 28.87
C ALA A 562 -16.23 -30.78 28.75
N LYS A 563 -15.30 -30.40 27.86
CA LYS A 563 -13.98 -31.04 27.74
C LYS A 563 -13.07 -30.71 28.94
N ASN A 564 -13.03 -29.46 29.37
CA ASN A 564 -12.21 -29.05 30.52
C ASN A 564 -12.67 -29.72 31.82
N ALA A 565 -13.98 -29.76 32.08
CA ALA A 565 -14.55 -30.46 33.24
C ALA A 565 -14.28 -31.98 33.25
N ARG A 566 -14.09 -32.59 32.07
CA ARG A 566 -13.68 -34.01 31.94
C ARG A 566 -12.17 -34.21 32.08
N GLY A 567 -11.37 -33.18 31.82
CA GLY A 567 -9.91 -33.19 31.92
C GLY A 567 -9.39 -33.00 33.35
N GLU A 568 -10.12 -32.25 34.20
CA GLU A 568 -9.78 -32.05 35.63
C GLU A 568 -10.13 -33.25 36.52
N ASN A 569 -10.89 -34.22 36.01
CA ASN A 569 -11.24 -35.47 36.70
C ASN A 569 -10.31 -36.66 36.37
N ARG A 570 -9.13 -36.38 35.83
CA ARG A 570 -7.98 -37.29 35.67
C ARG A 570 -6.77 -36.66 36.31
#